data_AF-A0A368TKT0-F1
#
_entry.id   AF-A0A368TKT0-F1
#
_cell.length_a   1.000
_cell.length_b   1.000
_cell.length_c   1.000
_cell.angle_alpha   90.00
_cell.angle_beta   90.00
_cell.angle_gamma   90.00
#
_symmetry.space_group_name_H-M   'P 1'
#
loop_
_entity.id
_entity.type
_entity.pdbx_description
1 polymer ?
#
loop_
_entity_poly.entity_id
_entity_poly.type
_entity_poly.pdbx_seq_one_letter_code
_entity_poly.pdbx_strand_id
1 'polypeptide(L)' 'MGTKTITITEDAYKRLKVEKLEGESFSELVTRLTDRSRKDVIEFAGAWKDFDAEGIIKDGREKFTKSMNAKILP' A
#
# COMPACT_ATOMS: atom_id res chain seq x y z
N MET A 1 -10.60 -11.37 -23.60
CA MET A 1 -9.22 -10.93 -23.34
C MET A 1 -8.29 -11.69 -24.27
N GLY A 2 -7.46 -10.99 -25.05
CA GLY A 2 -6.44 -11.64 -25.86
C GLY A 2 -5.27 -12.11 -24.99
N THR A 3 -4.71 -13.26 -25.30
CA THR A 3 -3.45 -13.72 -24.69
C THR A 3 -2.29 -13.38 -25.62
N LYS A 4 -1.13 -13.09 -25.04
CA LYS A 4 0.14 -12.97 -25.77
C LYS A 4 1.13 -13.94 -25.15
N THR A 5 1.88 -14.63 -25.99
CA THR A 5 2.97 -15.51 -25.56
C THR A 5 4.26 -14.73 -25.64
N ILE A 6 5.05 -14.75 -24.56
CA ILE A 6 6.39 -14.16 -24.52
C ILE A 6 7.41 -15.23 -24.12
N THR A 7 8.60 -15.17 -24.68
CA THR A 7 9.73 -16.01 -24.25
C THR A 7 10.53 -15.26 -23.20
N ILE A 8 10.83 -15.91 -22.08
CA ILE A 8 11.68 -15.40 -21.01
C ILE A 8 12.73 -16.44 -20.67
N THR A 9 13.83 -16.01 -20.05
CA THR A 9 14.83 -16.95 -19.54
C THR A 9 14.25 -17.78 -18.40
N GLU A 10 14.78 -18.99 -18.22
CA GLU A 10 14.40 -19.87 -17.12
C GLU A 10 14.67 -19.21 -15.75
N ASP A 11 15.75 -18.43 -15.65
CA ASP A 11 16.06 -17.64 -14.44
C ASP A 11 15.00 -16.57 -14.17
N ALA A 12 14.55 -15.84 -15.20
CA ALA A 12 13.47 -14.86 -15.05
C ALA A 12 12.16 -15.52 -14.60
N TYR A 13 11.81 -16.67 -15.19
CA TYR A 13 10.63 -17.43 -14.77
C TYR A 13 10.70 -17.83 -13.29
N LYS A 14 11.84 -18.36 -12.83
CA LYS A 14 12.05 -18.74 -11.42
C LYS A 14 11.90 -17.56 -10.47
N ARG A 15 12.44 -16.40 -10.82
CA ARG A 15 12.29 -15.16 -10.02
C ARG A 15 10.83 -14.74 -9.92
N LEU A 16 10.11 -14.70 -11.05
CA LEU A 16 8.68 -14.37 -11.07
C LEU A 16 7.85 -15.38 -10.26
N LYS A 17 8.24 -16.66 -10.25
CA LYS A 17 7.55 -17.69 -9.47
C LYS A 17 7.71 -17.48 -7.96
N VAL A 18 8.86 -16.98 -7.49
CA VAL A 18 9.10 -16.67 -6.07
C VAL A 18 8.28 -15.45 -5.62
N GLU A 19 8.15 -14.45 -6.48
CA GLU A 19 7.35 -13.24 -6.21
C GLU A 19 5.83 -13.46 -6.23
N LYS A 20 5.40 -14.67 -6.60
CA LYS A 20 4.00 -15.02 -6.79
C LYS A 20 3.26 -15.24 -5.48
N LEU A 21 2.17 -14.51 -5.29
CA LEU A 21 1.30 -14.68 -4.13
C LEU A 21 0.40 -15.92 -4.30
N GLU A 22 -0.05 -16.47 -3.17
CA GLU A 22 -0.99 -17.59 -3.15
C GLU A 22 -2.30 -17.20 -3.87
N GLY A 23 -2.79 -18.06 -4.76
CA GLY A 23 -3.99 -17.83 -5.55
C GLY A 23 -3.86 -16.82 -6.70
N GLU A 24 -2.73 -16.12 -6.84
CA GLU A 24 -2.48 -15.16 -7.92
C GLU A 24 -2.30 -15.89 -9.26
N SER A 25 -2.60 -15.25 -10.40
CA SER A 25 -2.23 -15.68 -11.76
C SER A 25 -0.93 -15.02 -12.24
N PHE A 26 -0.26 -15.54 -13.27
CA PHE A 26 0.97 -14.89 -13.77
C PHE A 26 0.70 -13.52 -14.38
N SER A 27 -0.47 -13.33 -14.99
CA SER A 27 -0.89 -12.03 -15.53
C SER A 27 -1.07 -10.98 -14.43
N GLU A 28 -1.64 -11.37 -13.29
CA GLU A 28 -1.81 -10.49 -12.12
C GLU A 28 -0.46 -10.15 -11.50
N LEU A 29 0.45 -11.12 -11.36
CA LEU A 29 1.81 -10.87 -10.88
C LEU A 29 2.53 -9.83 -11.74
N VAL A 30 2.54 -9.99 -13.07
CA VAL A 30 3.20 -9.05 -13.97
C VAL A 30 2.57 -7.66 -13.86
N THR A 31 1.24 -7.59 -13.75
CA THR A 31 0.53 -6.32 -13.58
C THR A 31 0.91 -5.66 -12.25
N ARG A 32 0.88 -6.39 -11.14
CA ARG A 32 1.24 -5.90 -9.79
C ARG A 32 2.68 -5.42 -9.69
N LEU A 33 3.62 -6.12 -10.35
CA LEU A 33 5.03 -5.75 -10.34
C LEU A 33 5.35 -4.55 -11.25
N THR A 34 4.52 -4.31 -12.27
CA THR A 34 4.71 -3.20 -13.22
C THR A 34 3.82 -1.99 -12.94
N ASP A 35 2.90 -2.11 -11.99
CA ASP A 35 2.01 -1.03 -11.57
C ASP A 35 2.81 0.10 -10.90
N ARG A 36 3.05 1.16 -11.68
CA ARG A 36 3.74 2.38 -11.24
C ARG A 36 2.88 3.29 -10.36
N SER A 37 1.59 2.99 -10.21
CA SER A 37 0.73 3.75 -9.30
C SER A 37 0.96 3.37 -7.84
N ARG A 38 1.56 2.19 -7.58
CA ARG A 38 2.03 1.80 -6.25
C ARG A 38 3.26 2.63 -5.89
N LYS A 39 3.02 3.77 -5.24
CA LYS A 39 4.09 4.59 -4.65
C LYS A 39 4.82 3.78 -3.59
N ASP A 40 6.14 3.87 -3.60
CA ASP A 40 6.95 3.27 -2.55
C ASP A 40 6.63 3.99 -1.22
N VAL A 41 6.30 3.22 -0.18
CA VAL A 41 5.99 3.77 1.15
C VAL A 41 7.18 4.59 1.68
N ILE A 42 8.40 4.28 1.24
CA ILE A 42 9.60 5.03 1.59
C ILE A 42 9.59 6.47 1.08
N GLU A 43 8.83 6.79 0.02
CA GLU A 43 8.67 8.16 -0.48
C GLU A 43 8.02 9.08 0.56
N PHE A 44 7.31 8.50 1.54
CA PHE A 44 6.67 9.25 2.63
C PHE A 44 7.53 9.33 3.90
N ALA A 45 8.72 8.70 3.93
CA ALA A 45 9.60 8.71 5.08
C ALA A 45 10.04 10.15 5.40
N GLY A 46 9.77 10.61 6.62
CA GLY A 46 10.12 11.96 7.06
C GLY A 46 9.23 13.08 6.50
N ALA A 47 8.16 12.77 5.77
CA ALA A 47 7.23 13.77 5.23
C ALA A 47 6.62 14.69 6.30
N TRP A 48 6.60 14.26 7.57
CA TRP A 48 6.02 14.99 8.69
C TRP A 48 7.07 15.56 9.66
N LYS A 49 8.36 15.53 9.30
CA LYS A 49 9.46 15.94 10.20
C LYS A 49 9.37 17.39 10.69
N ASP A 50 8.76 18.26 9.88
CA ASP A 50 8.66 19.70 10.15
C ASP A 50 7.32 20.07 10.83
N PHE A 51 6.45 19.09 11.07
CA PHE A 51 5.18 19.28 11.75
C PHE A 51 5.28 18.88 13.23
N ASP A 52 4.56 19.58 14.09
CA ASP A 52 4.28 19.11 15.46
C ASP A 52 3.27 17.95 15.41
N ALA A 53 3.75 16.79 14.99
CA ALA A 53 2.93 15.60 14.85
C ALA A 53 2.25 15.21 16.17
N GLU A 54 2.93 15.41 17.30
CA GLU A 54 2.39 15.10 18.62
C GLU A 54 1.23 16.02 18.99
N GLY A 55 1.39 17.33 18.79
CA GLY A 55 0.33 18.32 18.99
C GLY A 55 -0.90 18.04 18.10
N ILE A 56 -0.66 17.74 16.81
CA ILE A 56 -1.73 17.40 15.85
C ILE A 56 -2.47 16.13 16.28
N ILE A 57 -1.74 15.08 16.69
CA ILE A 57 -2.33 13.82 17.15
C ILE A 57 -3.14 14.05 18.43
N LYS A 58 -2.62 14.83 19.37
CA LYS A 58 -3.29 15.14 20.63
C LYS A 58 -4.59 15.91 20.40
N ASP A 59 -4.54 16.99 19.62
CA ASP A 59 -5.72 17.78 19.26
C ASP A 59 -6.78 16.94 18.54
N GLY A 60 -6.35 16.07 17.62
CA GLY A 60 -7.22 15.11 16.95
C GLY A 60 -7.91 14.15 17.93
N ARG A 61 -7.16 13.57 18.88
CA ARG A 61 -7.69 12.65 19.90
C ARG A 61 -8.67 13.32 20.84
N GLU A 62 -8.40 14.55 21.27
CA GLU A 62 -9.28 15.32 22.15
C GLU A 62 -10.61 15.64 21.46
N LYS A 63 -10.55 16.12 20.21
CA LYS A 63 -11.74 16.37 19.37
C LYS A 63 -12.54 15.10 19.12
N PHE A 64 -11.88 14.00 18.77
CA PHE A 64 -12.52 12.70 18.55
C PHE A 64 -13.23 12.20 19.81
N THR A 65 -12.54 12.19 20.95
CA THR A 65 -13.10 11.78 22.25
C THR A 65 -14.29 12.64 22.65
N LYS A 66 -14.20 13.97 22.48
CA LYS A 66 -15.30 14.89 22.74
C LYS A 66 -16.50 14.61 21.84
N SER A 67 -16.28 14.31 20.56
CA SER A 67 -17.34 13.97 19.61
C SER A 67 -18.01 12.63 19.89
N MET A 68 -17.25 11.64 20.37
CA MET A 68 -17.75 10.34 20.81
C MET A 68 -18.62 10.49 22.04
N ASN A 69 -18.13 11.21 23.06
CA ASN A 69 -18.90 11.48 24.28
C ASN A 69 -20.18 12.27 23.99
N ALA A 70 -20.14 13.24 23.06
CA ALA A 70 -21.31 14.01 22.65
C ALA A 70 -22.36 13.17 21.86
N LYS A 71 -21.96 12.06 21.22
CA LYS A 71 -22.86 11.13 20.52
C LYS A 71 -23.40 9.99 21.39
N ILE A 72 -22.78 9.73 22.55
CA ILE A 72 -23.11 8.61 23.45
C ILE A 72 -23.98 9.08 24.64
N LEU A 73 -24.14 10.39 24.85
CA LEU A 73 -25.11 10.95 25.79
C LEU A 73 -26.52 10.98 25.15
N PRO A 74 -27.56 10.42 25.82
CA PRO A 74 -28.96 10.53 25.38
C PRO A 74 -29.47 11.98 25.39
#